data_AF-A0A1H2WPN2-F1
#
_entry.id   AF-A0A1H2WPN2-F1
#
_cell.length_a   1.000
_cell.length_b   1.000
_cell.length_c   1.000
_cell.angle_alpha   90.00
_cell.angle_beta   90.00
_cell.angle_gamma   90.00
#
_symmetry.space_group_name_H-M   'P 1'
#
loop_
_entity.id
_entity.type
_entity.pdbx_description
1 polymer ?
#
loop_
_entity_poly.entity_id
_entity_poly.type
_entity_poly.pdbx_seq_one_letter_code
_entity_poly.pdbx_strand_id
1 'polypeptide(L)'
;MRRKEFAMNEAENHEELESFLQEMSFGFLGTVSANGEPNMTPLNFVYVNGSIYFHGSRAGEKMTQLKADERVSFMVAKEYAIIPSYFTDPLMACPATAFFKSVRVDGCAALVDDPNEKAEALEALMRKLQPEGGYKTIDASDPDYIPRLKGVAVVRIDADRITGKFKFGQNLKQAEKTTITDQLAERDLPLDAETIAMMQRYCPHARAIGD
;
A
#
# COMPACT_ATOMS: atom_id res chain seq x y z
N MET A 1 -5.90 6.71 18.19
CA MET A 1 -4.90 7.77 17.93
C MET A 1 -3.65 7.11 17.34
N ARG A 2 -3.15 7.54 16.17
CA ARG A 2 -1.91 7.00 15.56
C ARG A 2 -0.71 7.57 16.34
N ARG A 3 0.22 6.73 16.79
CA ARG A 3 1.47 7.23 17.43
C ARG A 3 2.27 8.02 16.39
N LYS A 4 2.65 9.26 16.72
CA LYS A 4 3.30 10.19 15.79
C LYS A 4 4.61 9.64 15.22
N GLU A 5 5.36 8.91 16.04
CA GLU A 5 6.65 8.30 15.67
C GLU A 5 6.59 7.24 14.55
N PHE A 6 5.40 6.76 14.20
CA PHE A 6 5.19 5.82 13.08
C PHE A 6 4.39 6.44 11.93
N ALA A 7 3.91 7.66 12.11
CA ALA A 7 3.03 8.30 11.14
C ALA A 7 3.86 8.83 9.99
N MET A 8 3.46 8.46 8.78
CA MET A 8 3.97 9.02 7.53
C MET A 8 2.84 9.84 6.91
N ASN A 9 3.16 10.99 6.35
CA ASN A 9 2.18 11.85 5.67
C ASN A 9 2.72 12.26 4.30
N GLU A 10 1.79 12.58 3.41
CA GLU A 10 2.13 12.92 2.03
C GLU A 10 3.06 14.12 1.90
N ALA A 11 2.87 15.17 2.72
CA ALA A 11 3.68 16.39 2.62
C ALA A 11 5.16 16.16 2.94
N GLU A 12 5.47 15.23 3.83
CA GLU A 12 6.85 14.95 4.28
C GLU A 12 7.44 13.66 3.69
N ASN A 13 6.60 12.73 3.23
CA ASN A 13 7.01 11.37 2.88
C ASN A 13 6.43 10.87 1.53
N HIS A 14 6.12 11.79 0.62
CA HIS A 14 5.51 11.48 -0.68
C HIS A 14 6.20 10.30 -1.40
N GLU A 15 7.52 10.38 -1.61
CA GLU A 15 8.29 9.36 -2.34
C GLU A 15 8.24 7.98 -1.67
N GLU A 16 8.26 7.92 -0.33
CA GLU A 16 8.21 6.64 0.40
C GLU A 16 6.82 6.00 0.36
N LEU A 17 5.77 6.83 0.41
CA LEU A 17 4.38 6.38 0.29
C LEU A 17 4.11 5.87 -1.13
N GLU A 18 4.54 6.62 -2.15
CA GLU A 18 4.41 6.23 -3.55
C GLU A 18 5.20 4.95 -3.85
N SER A 19 6.46 4.86 -3.42
CA SER A 19 7.28 3.66 -3.60
C SER A 19 6.62 2.43 -3.00
N PHE A 20 6.03 2.55 -1.80
CA PHE A 20 5.30 1.44 -1.19
C PHE A 20 4.00 1.08 -1.92
N LEU A 21 3.26 2.06 -2.46
CA LEU A 21 2.09 1.80 -3.31
C LEU A 21 2.48 1.09 -4.63
N GLN A 22 3.64 1.41 -5.19
CA GLN A 22 4.15 0.76 -6.40
C GLN A 22 4.63 -0.68 -6.12
N GLU A 23 5.21 -0.95 -4.95
CA GLU A 23 5.64 -2.29 -4.52
C GLU A 23 4.47 -3.30 -4.43
N MET A 24 3.30 -2.86 -3.97
CA MET A 24 2.19 -3.76 -3.64
C MET A 24 1.33 -4.10 -4.84
N SER A 25 1.20 -5.39 -5.21
CA SER A 25 0.44 -5.82 -6.40
C SER A 25 -1.09 -5.71 -6.27
N PHE A 26 -1.61 -5.72 -5.05
CA PHE A 26 -3.03 -5.57 -4.74
C PHE A 26 -3.22 -4.77 -3.44
N GLY A 27 -4.43 -4.27 -3.23
CA GLY A 27 -4.83 -3.64 -1.98
C GLY A 27 -6.31 -3.86 -1.71
N PHE A 28 -6.81 -3.22 -0.66
CA PHE A 28 -8.16 -3.42 -0.16
C PHE A 28 -8.96 -2.13 -0.33
N LEU A 29 -10.00 -2.21 -1.16
CA LEU A 29 -10.97 -1.14 -1.35
C LEU A 29 -12.08 -1.26 -0.31
N GLY A 30 -12.23 -0.23 0.51
CA GLY A 30 -13.33 -0.01 1.42
C GLY A 30 -14.43 0.82 0.78
N THR A 31 -15.64 0.29 0.79
CA THR A 31 -16.88 0.93 0.32
C THR A 31 -17.96 0.82 1.39
N VAL A 32 -19.02 1.61 1.26
CA VAL A 32 -20.21 1.52 2.11
C VAL A 32 -21.42 1.34 1.19
N SER A 33 -22.27 0.38 1.51
CA SER A 33 -23.52 0.18 0.79
C SER A 33 -24.58 1.22 1.15
N ALA A 34 -25.66 1.30 0.37
CA ALA A 34 -26.73 2.28 0.60
C ALA A 34 -27.44 2.13 1.96
N ASN A 35 -27.42 0.92 2.56
CA ASN A 35 -27.93 0.65 3.92
C ASN A 35 -26.87 0.85 5.02
N GLY A 36 -25.65 1.30 4.68
CA GLY A 36 -24.59 1.59 5.64
C GLY A 36 -23.67 0.40 5.97
N GLU A 37 -23.76 -0.72 5.25
CA GLU A 37 -22.91 -1.89 5.51
C GLU A 37 -21.49 -1.66 4.93
N PRO A 38 -20.44 -1.81 5.76
CA PRO A 38 -19.07 -1.67 5.29
C PRO A 38 -18.66 -2.89 4.47
N ASN A 39 -17.94 -2.64 3.37
CA ASN A 39 -17.46 -3.67 2.45
C ASN A 39 -15.97 -3.51 2.18
N MET A 40 -15.26 -4.64 2.02
CA MET A 40 -13.83 -4.67 1.73
C MET A 40 -13.56 -5.61 0.55
N THR A 41 -13.05 -5.06 -0.54
CA THR A 41 -12.74 -5.83 -1.77
C THR A 41 -11.24 -5.81 -2.04
N PRO A 42 -10.53 -6.96 -2.01
CA PRO A 42 -9.17 -7.01 -2.50
C PRO A 42 -9.16 -6.89 -4.04
N LEU A 43 -8.28 -6.06 -4.58
CA LEU A 43 -8.15 -5.87 -6.03
C LEU A 43 -6.75 -5.43 -6.43
N ASN A 44 -6.36 -5.77 -7.66
CA ASN A 44 -5.14 -5.25 -8.28
C ASN A 44 -5.31 -3.77 -8.61
N PHE A 45 -4.24 -3.01 -8.43
CA PHE A 45 -4.26 -1.56 -8.63
C PHE A 45 -2.92 -1.06 -9.14
N VAL A 46 -2.94 0.15 -9.69
CA VAL A 46 -1.76 0.96 -9.96
C VAL A 46 -1.95 2.34 -9.36
N TYR A 47 -0.86 2.99 -8.93
CA TYR A 47 -0.85 4.37 -8.48
C TYR A 47 -0.09 5.19 -9.52
N VAL A 48 -0.77 6.15 -10.16
CA VAL A 48 -0.22 6.97 -11.24
C VAL A 48 -0.77 8.39 -11.09
N ASN A 49 0.11 9.39 -11.18
CA ASN A 49 -0.27 10.81 -11.15
C ASN A 49 -1.14 11.21 -9.94
N GLY A 50 -0.85 10.66 -8.75
CA GLY A 50 -1.60 10.98 -7.53
C GLY A 50 -2.88 10.18 -7.31
N SER A 51 -3.31 9.36 -8.28
CA SER A 51 -4.56 8.61 -8.21
C SER A 51 -4.34 7.09 -8.22
N ILE A 52 -5.25 6.37 -7.56
CA ILE A 52 -5.30 4.91 -7.63
C ILE A 52 -6.21 4.51 -8.78
N TYR A 53 -5.77 3.62 -9.65
CA TYR A 53 -6.58 3.04 -10.71
C TYR A 53 -6.73 1.54 -10.52
N PHE A 54 -7.93 1.04 -10.79
CA PHE A 54 -8.20 -0.39 -10.87
C PHE A 54 -9.27 -0.68 -11.93
N HIS A 55 -9.36 -1.94 -12.33
CA HIS A 55 -10.34 -2.38 -13.31
C HIS A 55 -11.31 -3.42 -12.74
N GLY A 56 -12.39 -3.69 -13.46
CA GLY A 56 -13.29 -4.80 -13.14
C GLY A 56 -14.53 -4.84 -14.01
N SER A 57 -15.50 -5.65 -13.57
CA SER A 57 -16.83 -5.72 -14.19
C SER A 57 -17.54 -4.37 -14.12
N ARG A 58 -18.28 -4.03 -15.18
CA ARG A 58 -19.16 -2.84 -15.27
C ARG A 58 -20.39 -2.93 -14.37
N ALA A 59 -20.69 -4.13 -13.87
CA ALA A 59 -21.83 -4.41 -13.02
C ALA A 59 -21.41 -5.28 -11.82
N GLY A 60 -22.23 -5.26 -10.78
CA GLY A 60 -22.01 -5.99 -9.54
C GLY A 60 -22.05 -5.06 -8.33
N GLU A 61 -22.00 -5.66 -7.16
CA GLU A 61 -22.19 -4.98 -5.88
C GLU A 61 -21.27 -3.77 -5.71
N LYS A 62 -19.96 -3.93 -5.92
CA LYS A 62 -18.99 -2.81 -5.89
C LYS A 62 -19.43 -1.63 -6.75
N MET A 63 -19.86 -1.87 -7.99
CA MET A 63 -20.25 -0.79 -8.89
C MET A 63 -21.57 -0.13 -8.46
N THR A 64 -22.48 -0.88 -7.86
CA THR A 64 -23.70 -0.32 -7.25
C THR A 64 -23.36 0.56 -6.06
N GLN A 65 -22.43 0.13 -5.20
CA GLN A 65 -21.99 0.89 -4.02
C GLN A 65 -21.28 2.18 -4.43
N LEU A 66 -20.32 2.13 -5.36
CA LEU A 66 -19.61 3.31 -5.85
C LEU A 66 -20.52 4.35 -6.51
N LYS A 67 -21.65 3.92 -7.09
CA LYS A 67 -22.66 4.85 -7.63
C LYS A 67 -23.52 5.50 -6.54
N ALA A 68 -23.69 4.82 -5.41
CA ALA A 68 -24.48 5.33 -4.29
C ALA A 68 -23.66 6.28 -3.41
N ASP A 69 -22.36 5.99 -3.23
CA ASP A 69 -21.41 6.83 -2.51
C ASP A 69 -20.03 6.69 -3.15
N GLU A 70 -19.52 7.78 -3.70
CA GLU A 70 -18.19 7.81 -4.33
C GLU A 70 -17.06 7.80 -3.30
N ARG A 71 -17.33 8.09 -2.03
CA ARG A 71 -16.29 8.16 -1.00
C ARG A 71 -15.79 6.77 -0.66
N VAL A 72 -14.49 6.59 -0.75
CA VAL A 72 -13.83 5.31 -0.54
C VAL A 72 -12.60 5.44 0.33
N SER A 73 -12.17 4.30 0.86
CA SER A 73 -10.85 4.16 1.48
C SER A 73 -10.11 3.01 0.83
N PHE A 74 -8.93 3.26 0.29
CA PHE A 74 -8.06 2.22 -0.23
C PHE A 74 -6.90 1.98 0.74
N MET A 75 -6.50 0.74 0.94
CA MET A 75 -5.42 0.40 1.86
C MET A 75 -4.51 -0.69 1.31
N VAL A 76 -3.21 -0.52 1.52
CA VAL A 76 -2.19 -1.57 1.34
C VAL A 76 -1.41 -1.77 2.63
N ALA A 77 -0.93 -2.99 2.85
CA ALA A 77 -0.09 -3.33 3.99
C ALA A 77 0.84 -4.49 3.67
N LYS A 78 2.04 -4.47 4.28
CA LYS A 78 3.05 -5.53 4.20
C LYS A 78 3.61 -5.75 5.60
N GLU A 79 3.51 -6.98 6.09
CA GLU A 79 4.26 -7.42 7.28
C GLU A 79 5.70 -7.71 6.89
N TYR A 80 6.62 -7.22 7.71
CA TYR A 80 8.06 -7.44 7.53
C TYR A 80 8.56 -8.52 8.49
N ALA A 81 8.18 -8.42 9.76
CA ALA A 81 8.50 -9.45 10.76
C ALA A 81 7.54 -9.42 11.94
N ILE A 82 7.26 -10.60 12.49
CA ILE A 82 6.80 -10.75 13.86
C ILE A 82 8.02 -10.73 14.78
N ILE A 83 7.99 -9.81 15.75
CA ILE A 83 8.96 -9.70 16.84
C ILE A 83 8.34 -10.39 18.05
N PRO A 84 8.77 -11.61 18.39
CA PRO A 84 8.26 -12.29 19.57
C PRO A 84 8.79 -11.61 20.84
N SER A 85 8.05 -11.73 21.94
CA SER A 85 8.42 -11.04 23.18
C SER A 85 9.76 -11.51 23.74
N TYR A 86 10.10 -12.79 23.57
CA TYR A 86 11.34 -13.39 24.07
C TYR A 86 12.61 -12.82 23.44
N PHE A 87 12.52 -12.02 22.38
CA PHE A 87 13.67 -11.26 21.89
C PHE A 87 14.17 -10.25 22.93
N THR A 88 13.28 -9.68 23.74
CA THR A 88 13.62 -8.62 24.70
C THR A 88 13.20 -8.94 26.14
N ASP A 89 12.25 -9.85 26.33
CA ASP A 89 11.80 -10.28 27.66
C ASP A 89 11.44 -11.77 27.65
N PRO A 90 12.17 -12.63 28.41
CA PRO A 90 11.97 -14.07 28.39
C PRO A 90 10.66 -14.53 29.07
N LEU A 91 9.99 -13.66 29.84
CA LEU A 91 8.81 -14.01 30.63
C LEU A 91 7.55 -13.25 30.18
N MET A 92 7.67 -11.96 29.91
CA MET A 92 6.50 -11.11 29.62
C MET A 92 6.12 -11.17 28.15
N ALA A 93 4.83 -11.39 27.86
CA ALA A 93 4.33 -11.41 26.48
C ALA A 93 4.16 -10.01 25.84
N CYS A 94 4.11 -8.96 26.66
CA CYS A 94 3.76 -7.60 26.24
C CYS A 94 4.63 -6.99 25.11
N PRO A 95 5.95 -7.27 25.00
CA PRO A 95 6.77 -6.73 23.93
C PRO A 95 6.47 -7.29 22.53
N ALA A 96 5.72 -8.41 22.44
CA ALA A 96 5.44 -9.06 21.17
C ALA A 96 4.72 -8.11 20.19
N THR A 97 5.19 -8.04 18.95
CA THR A 97 4.65 -7.07 17.99
C THR A 97 4.94 -7.41 16.54
N ALA A 98 4.19 -6.83 15.61
CA ALA A 98 4.53 -6.86 14.18
C ALA A 98 5.25 -5.56 13.78
N PHE A 99 6.31 -5.71 12.98
CA PHE A 99 6.89 -4.64 12.17
C PHE A 99 6.31 -4.71 10.77
N PHE A 100 5.84 -3.57 10.28
CA PHE A 100 5.04 -3.50 9.07
C PHE A 100 5.04 -2.10 8.47
N LYS A 101 4.66 -2.04 7.20
CA LYS A 101 4.22 -0.82 6.52
C LYS A 101 2.75 -0.93 6.18
N SER A 102 2.03 0.19 6.29
CA SER A 102 0.71 0.33 5.65
C SER A 102 0.51 1.73 5.11
N VAL A 103 -0.23 1.84 4.01
CA VAL A 103 -0.67 3.12 3.43
C VAL A 103 -2.16 3.07 3.24
N ARG A 104 -2.83 4.16 3.63
CA ARG A 104 -4.26 4.38 3.44
C ARG A 104 -4.44 5.64 2.59
N VAL A 105 -5.29 5.52 1.58
CA VAL A 105 -5.74 6.60 0.70
C VAL A 105 -7.23 6.77 0.96
N ASP A 106 -7.64 7.95 1.41
CA ASP A 106 -9.06 8.36 1.45
C ASP A 106 -9.32 9.28 0.25
N GLY A 107 -10.46 9.11 -0.42
CA GLY A 107 -10.77 9.89 -1.61
C GLY A 107 -12.12 9.56 -2.24
N CYS A 108 -12.36 10.10 -3.44
CA CYS A 108 -13.56 9.84 -4.23
C CYS A 108 -13.26 8.97 -5.46
N ALA A 109 -14.09 7.97 -5.69
CA ALA A 109 -14.00 7.06 -6.82
C ALA A 109 -14.86 7.54 -8.00
N ALA A 110 -14.26 7.59 -9.19
CA ALA A 110 -14.92 7.96 -10.43
C ALA A 110 -14.71 6.89 -11.52
N LEU A 111 -15.72 6.67 -12.36
CA LEU A 111 -15.58 5.85 -13.56
C LEU A 111 -14.78 6.62 -14.61
N VAL A 112 -13.82 5.94 -15.23
CA VAL A 112 -13.04 6.48 -16.35
C VAL A 112 -13.72 6.10 -17.66
N ASP A 113 -14.22 7.13 -18.37
CA ASP A 113 -14.88 6.97 -19.66
C ASP A 113 -13.97 7.28 -20.87
N ASP A 114 -12.94 8.11 -20.70
CA ASP A 114 -11.99 8.44 -21.77
C ASP A 114 -11.16 7.20 -22.16
N PRO A 115 -11.21 6.74 -23.43
CA PRO A 115 -10.48 5.55 -23.84
C PRO A 115 -8.95 5.65 -23.67
N ASN A 116 -8.36 6.85 -23.78
CA ASN A 116 -6.92 7.03 -23.62
C ASN A 116 -6.52 6.86 -22.15
N GLU A 117 -7.21 7.53 -21.23
CA GLU A 117 -7.00 7.37 -19.79
C GLU A 117 -7.17 5.91 -19.34
N LYS A 118 -8.15 5.19 -19.91
CA LYS A 118 -8.31 3.74 -19.66
C LYS A 118 -7.13 2.92 -20.16
N ALA A 119 -6.66 3.20 -21.37
CA ALA A 119 -5.53 2.50 -21.95
C ALA A 119 -4.26 2.74 -21.11
N GLU A 120 -3.98 3.99 -20.73
CA GLU A 120 -2.86 4.36 -19.87
C GLU A 120 -2.90 3.66 -18.51
N ALA A 121 -4.06 3.68 -17.83
CA ALA A 121 -4.21 3.03 -16.53
C ALA A 121 -4.02 1.50 -16.61
N LEU A 122 -4.58 0.87 -17.64
CA LEU A 122 -4.45 -0.58 -17.84
C LEU A 122 -3.04 -0.98 -18.27
N GLU A 123 -2.39 -0.18 -19.12
CA GLU A 123 -1.00 -0.37 -19.50
C GLU A 123 -0.07 -0.23 -18.29
N ALA A 124 -0.28 0.78 -17.45
CA ALA A 124 0.48 0.96 -16.22
C ALA A 124 0.28 -0.22 -15.25
N LEU A 125 -0.94 -0.75 -15.16
CA LEU A 125 -1.22 -1.97 -14.41
C LEU A 125 -0.48 -3.19 -14.99
N MET A 126 -0.43 -3.34 -16.31
CA MET A 126 0.31 -4.42 -16.96
C MET A 126 1.83 -4.29 -16.75
N ARG A 127 2.40 -3.09 -16.81
CA ARG A 127 3.82 -2.86 -16.49
C ARG A 127 4.17 -3.25 -15.06
N LYS A 128 3.22 -3.07 -14.13
CA LYS A 128 3.38 -3.48 -12.73
C LYS A 128 3.25 -4.99 -12.53
N LEU A 129 2.32 -5.65 -13.22
CA LEU A 129 2.02 -7.08 -13.02
C LEU A 129 2.85 -8.03 -13.90
N GLN A 130 3.27 -7.56 -15.07
CA GLN A 130 4.01 -8.32 -16.08
C GLN A 130 5.13 -7.43 -16.67
N PRO A 131 6.11 -7.01 -15.85
CA PRO A 131 7.18 -6.10 -16.26
C PRO A 131 8.06 -6.63 -17.41
N GLU A 132 8.12 -7.95 -17.58
CA GLU A 132 8.83 -8.62 -18.67
C GLU A 132 8.18 -8.42 -20.06
N GLY A 133 6.98 -7.85 -20.11
CA GLY A 133 6.23 -7.67 -21.35
C GLY A 133 5.66 -9.01 -21.87
N GLY A 134 5.64 -9.22 -23.19
CA GLY A 134 5.00 -10.40 -23.80
C GLY A 134 3.51 -10.21 -24.12
N TYR A 135 3.04 -8.96 -24.08
CA TYR A 135 1.71 -8.55 -24.54
C TYR A 135 1.85 -7.37 -25.52
N LYS A 136 0.82 -7.16 -26.34
CA LYS A 136 0.71 -5.98 -27.21
C LYS A 136 0.41 -4.77 -26.32
N THR A 137 1.14 -3.66 -26.48
CA THR A 137 0.88 -2.44 -25.71
C THR A 137 -0.60 -2.05 -25.79
N ILE A 138 -1.21 -1.73 -24.65
CA ILE A 138 -2.62 -1.33 -24.62
C ILE A 138 -2.71 0.10 -25.14
N ASP A 139 -3.37 0.26 -26.30
CA ASP A 139 -3.52 1.54 -26.97
C ASP A 139 -4.99 1.77 -27.37
N ALA A 140 -5.48 3.00 -27.17
CA ALA A 140 -6.89 3.34 -27.41
C ALA A 140 -7.27 3.41 -28.90
N SER A 141 -6.30 3.56 -29.78
CA SER A 141 -6.45 3.58 -31.24
C SER A 141 -6.31 2.20 -31.89
N ASP A 142 -5.82 1.21 -31.14
CA ASP A 142 -5.62 -0.15 -31.63
C ASP A 142 -6.95 -0.90 -31.82
N PRO A 143 -7.25 -1.40 -33.05
CA PRO A 143 -8.49 -2.15 -33.34
C PRO A 143 -8.73 -3.35 -32.43
N ASP A 144 -7.67 -4.01 -31.94
CA ASP A 144 -7.79 -5.13 -31.01
C ASP A 144 -8.24 -4.65 -29.61
N TYR A 145 -7.75 -3.50 -29.14
CA TYR A 145 -8.04 -3.02 -27.80
C TYR A 145 -9.32 -2.19 -27.68
N ILE A 146 -9.77 -1.51 -28.73
CA ILE A 146 -11.02 -0.73 -28.74
C ILE A 146 -12.23 -1.48 -28.13
N PRO A 147 -12.59 -2.71 -28.57
CA PRO A 147 -13.74 -3.42 -27.98
C PRO A 147 -13.48 -3.87 -26.53
N ARG A 148 -12.22 -4.20 -26.19
CA ARG A 148 -11.82 -4.64 -24.84
C ARG A 148 -11.90 -3.49 -23.84
N LEU A 149 -11.41 -2.30 -24.23
CA LEU A 149 -11.50 -1.07 -23.47
C LEU A 149 -12.96 -0.66 -23.24
N LYS A 150 -13.85 -0.86 -24.21
CA LYS A 150 -15.30 -0.64 -24.02
C LYS A 150 -15.93 -1.62 -23.02
N GLY A 151 -15.51 -2.88 -23.05
CA GLY A 151 -16.08 -3.96 -22.23
C GLY A 151 -15.72 -3.90 -20.75
N VAL A 152 -14.56 -3.32 -20.40
CA VAL A 152 -14.07 -3.25 -19.02
C VAL A 152 -14.48 -1.95 -18.32
N ALA A 153 -14.71 -1.96 -17.01
CA ALA A 153 -14.75 -0.72 -16.22
C ALA A 153 -13.34 -0.41 -15.69
N VAL A 154 -12.94 0.85 -15.78
CA VAL A 154 -11.77 1.39 -15.08
C VAL A 154 -12.30 2.43 -14.11
N VAL A 155 -11.82 2.37 -12.87
CA VAL A 155 -12.19 3.28 -11.79
C VAL A 155 -10.93 3.96 -11.32
N ARG A 156 -10.99 5.28 -11.20
CA ARG A 156 -9.97 6.14 -10.59
C ARG A 156 -10.42 6.50 -9.19
N ILE A 157 -9.50 6.57 -8.24
CA ILE A 157 -9.71 7.18 -6.92
C ILE A 157 -8.82 8.40 -6.87
N ASP A 158 -9.45 9.57 -6.78
CA ASP A 158 -8.77 10.85 -6.55
C ASP A 158 -8.53 11.00 -5.06
N ALA A 159 -7.25 11.05 -4.67
CA ALA A 159 -6.85 11.05 -3.27
C ALA A 159 -7.08 12.42 -2.63
N ASP A 160 -7.89 12.47 -1.58
CA ASP A 160 -7.99 13.64 -0.70
C ASP A 160 -6.90 13.62 0.38
N ARG A 161 -6.52 12.41 0.81
CA ARG A 161 -5.58 12.22 1.90
C ARG A 161 -4.87 10.89 1.80
N ILE A 162 -3.53 10.93 1.77
CA ILE A 162 -2.67 9.75 1.89
C ILE A 162 -1.97 9.75 3.25
N THR A 163 -2.04 8.62 3.96
CA THR A 163 -1.34 8.45 5.24
C THR A 163 -0.68 7.08 5.37
N GLY A 164 0.55 7.04 5.88
CA GLY A 164 1.31 5.81 6.09
C GLY A 164 1.60 5.51 7.56
N LYS A 165 1.73 4.22 7.90
CA LYS A 165 2.18 3.75 9.22
C LYS A 165 3.34 2.80 8.99
N PHE A 166 4.54 3.27 9.24
CA PHE A 166 5.74 2.45 9.12
C PHE A 166 6.25 2.21 10.53
N LYS A 167 6.27 0.94 10.96
CA LYS A 167 6.58 0.56 12.33
C LYS A 167 7.76 -0.41 12.33
N PHE A 168 8.90 0.09 12.81
CA PHE A 168 10.18 -0.62 12.86
C PHE A 168 10.94 -0.33 14.16
N GLY A 169 10.22 -0.08 15.25
CA GLY A 169 10.82 0.12 16.57
C GLY A 169 11.33 1.54 16.84
N GLN A 170 10.80 2.57 16.16
CA GLN A 170 11.22 3.97 16.35
C GLN A 170 11.16 4.44 17.81
N ASN A 171 10.24 3.88 18.58
CA ASN A 171 10.02 4.17 19.99
C ASN A 171 10.94 3.40 20.96
N LEU A 172 11.76 2.47 20.47
CA LEU A 172 12.62 1.63 21.29
C LEU A 172 13.95 2.32 21.61
N LYS A 173 14.54 1.97 22.75
CA LYS A 173 15.89 2.41 23.10
C LYS A 173 16.93 1.68 22.25
N GLN A 174 18.13 2.25 22.16
CA GLN A 174 19.20 1.69 21.33
C GLN A 174 19.58 0.25 21.72
N ALA A 175 19.62 -0.05 23.03
CA ALA A 175 19.90 -1.40 23.51
C ALA A 175 18.87 -2.42 22.99
N GLU A 176 17.57 -2.11 23.13
CA GLU A 176 16.48 -2.97 22.64
C GLU A 176 16.52 -3.12 21.12
N LYS A 177 16.81 -2.04 20.39
CA LYS A 177 16.97 -2.09 18.92
C LYS A 177 18.09 -3.05 18.53
N THR A 178 19.24 -2.96 19.19
CA THR A 178 20.41 -3.81 18.92
C THR A 178 20.07 -5.26 19.19
N THR A 179 19.45 -5.56 20.34
CA THR A 179 19.00 -6.91 20.66
C THR A 179 18.03 -7.46 19.62
N ILE A 180 17.04 -6.69 19.18
CA ILE A 180 16.09 -7.13 18.15
C ILE A 180 16.80 -7.36 16.81
N THR A 181 17.73 -6.49 16.39
CA THR A 181 18.45 -6.69 15.14
C THR A 181 19.36 -7.92 15.17
N ASP A 182 20.01 -8.19 16.30
CA ASP A 182 20.85 -9.38 16.48
C ASP A 182 20.01 -10.66 16.44
N GLN A 183 18.87 -10.66 17.14
CA GLN A 183 17.92 -11.78 17.14
C GLN A 183 17.29 -12.04 15.76
N LEU A 184 16.98 -10.98 15.00
CA LEU A 184 16.53 -11.10 13.62
C LEU A 184 17.63 -11.67 12.72
N ALA A 185 18.89 -11.24 12.90
CA ALA A 185 20.01 -11.75 12.12
C ALA A 185 20.31 -13.22 12.43
N GLU A 186 20.17 -13.63 13.69
CA GLU A 186 20.32 -15.04 14.11
C GLU A 186 19.16 -15.91 13.59
N ARG A 187 17.92 -15.37 13.59
CA ARG A 187 16.73 -16.09 13.14
C ARG A 187 16.71 -16.32 11.63
N ASP A 188 17.20 -15.35 10.84
CA ASP A 188 17.41 -15.43 9.39
C ASP A 188 16.20 -15.92 8.57
N LEU A 189 15.00 -15.43 8.87
CA LEU A 189 13.83 -15.64 8.01
C LEU A 189 13.90 -14.75 6.75
N PRO A 190 13.14 -15.07 5.67
CA PRO A 190 13.28 -14.38 4.38
C PRO A 190 13.19 -12.85 4.38
N LEU A 191 12.49 -12.26 5.36
CA LEU A 191 12.33 -10.80 5.49
C LEU A 191 13.12 -10.20 6.67
N ASP A 192 13.89 -10.98 7.42
CA ASP A 192 14.58 -10.48 8.61
C ASP A 192 15.69 -9.49 8.23
N ALA A 193 16.48 -9.77 7.19
CA ALA A 193 17.48 -8.83 6.68
C ALA A 193 16.84 -7.52 6.17
N GLU A 194 15.71 -7.61 5.44
CA GLU A 194 14.96 -6.41 4.99
C GLU A 194 14.39 -5.65 6.21
N THR A 195 13.91 -6.37 7.23
CA THR A 195 13.41 -5.78 8.48
C THR A 195 14.51 -5.01 9.20
N ILE A 196 15.70 -5.58 9.34
CA ILE A 196 16.87 -4.91 9.94
C ILE A 196 17.21 -3.64 9.18
N ALA A 197 17.25 -3.69 7.85
CA ALA A 197 17.49 -2.50 7.01
C ALA A 197 16.41 -1.42 7.22
N MET A 198 15.13 -1.80 7.33
CA MET A 198 14.06 -0.86 7.65
C MET A 198 14.20 -0.28 9.06
N MET A 199 14.59 -1.08 10.06
CA MET A 199 14.88 -0.58 11.40
C MET A 199 15.99 0.48 11.37
N GLN A 200 17.09 0.23 10.66
CA GLN A 200 18.19 1.19 10.53
C GLN A 200 17.76 2.47 9.82
N ARG A 201 16.92 2.36 8.78
CA ARG A 201 16.39 3.51 8.02
C ARG A 201 15.48 4.40 8.87
N TYR A 202 14.51 3.81 9.58
CA TYR A 202 13.51 4.58 10.34
C TYR A 202 13.89 4.87 11.78
N CYS A 203 14.92 4.21 12.29
CA CYS A 203 15.51 4.47 13.60
C CYS A 203 16.97 4.88 13.44
N PRO A 204 17.28 5.97 12.70
CA PRO A 204 18.64 6.42 12.59
C PRO A 204 19.18 6.62 14.00
N HIS A 205 20.34 6.04 14.30
CA HIS A 205 21.04 6.32 15.54
C HIS A 205 21.03 7.84 15.69
N ALA A 206 20.59 8.36 16.84
CA ALA A 206 20.91 9.74 17.16
C ALA A 206 22.42 9.82 16.99
N ARG A 207 22.89 10.52 15.94
CA ARG A 207 24.30 10.91 15.86
C ARG A 207 24.61 11.42 17.25
N ALA A 208 25.58 10.81 17.93
CA ALA A 208 26.13 11.40 19.12
C ALA A 208 26.51 12.83 18.72
N ILE A 209 25.74 13.81 19.21
CA ILE A 209 26.19 15.19 19.20
C ILE A 209 27.28 15.19 20.27
N GLY A 210 28.53 15.18 19.82
CA GLY A 210 29.71 15.21 20.67
C GLY A 210 30.94 14.73 19.92
N ASP A 211 31.61 15.66 19.23
CA ASP A 211 32.88 16.21 19.70
C ASP A 211 32.89 17.73 19.42
#